data_AF-A0A5R9EA31-F1
#
_entry.id   AF-A0A5R9EA31-F1
#
_cell.length_a   1.000
_cell.length_b   1.000
_cell.length_c   1.000
_cell.angle_alpha   90.00
_cell.angle_beta   90.00
_cell.angle_gamma   90.00
#
_symmetry.space_group_name_H-M   'P 1'
#
loop_
_entity.id
_entity.type
_entity.pdbx_description
1 polymer ?
#
loop_
_entity_poly.entity_id
_entity_poly.type
_entity_poly.pdbx_seq_one_letter_code
_entity_poly.pdbx_strand_id
1 'polypeptide(L)'
;MCAAGQPDAEGGPGKRLTSDPGFRAEMEVCASYGIPHSQFTGAGDGRWSALDRAKAIAYLGFSRTVCESCGTRPGEWDEEAGGDRFAYVTETHRCVGCELVAMEQEQVPEGPEGRGVKVGLRPRKKA
;
A
#
# COMPACT_ATOMS: atom_id res chain seq x y z
N MET A 1 23.73 -33.51 -1.06
CA MET A 1 23.77 -32.54 -2.18
C MET A 1 22.45 -31.80 -2.17
N CYS A 2 22.40 -30.61 -1.58
CA CYS A 2 21.21 -29.77 -1.55
C CYS A 2 21.38 -28.72 -2.65
N ALA A 3 20.46 -28.71 -3.62
CA ALA A 3 20.44 -27.70 -4.67
C ALA A 3 20.05 -26.35 -4.05
N ALA A 4 20.99 -25.41 -4.05
CA ALA A 4 20.70 -24.01 -3.77
C ALA A 4 19.76 -23.49 -4.87
N GLY A 5 18.60 -22.97 -4.47
CA GLY A 5 17.68 -22.29 -5.38
C GLY A 5 18.42 -21.16 -6.11
N GLN A 6 18.36 -21.18 -7.43
CA GLN A 6 19.01 -20.20 -8.29
C GLN A 6 18.38 -18.81 -8.05
N PRO A 7 19.17 -17.74 -7.92
CA PRO A 7 18.63 -16.39 -7.84
C PRO A 7 18.07 -15.99 -9.21
N ASP A 8 16.86 -15.43 -9.20
CA ASP A 8 16.12 -14.91 -10.34
C ASP A 8 17.00 -14.09 -11.29
N ALA A 9 17.46 -14.74 -12.36
CA ALA A 9 18.32 -14.16 -13.38
C ALA A 9 17.51 -13.83 -14.64
N GLU A 10 16.38 -13.13 -14.52
CA GLU A 10 15.67 -12.58 -15.69
C GLU A 10 14.74 -11.42 -15.31
N GLY A 11 15.32 -10.23 -15.19
CA GLY A 11 14.59 -8.98 -15.00
C GLY A 11 15.29 -8.04 -14.03
N GLY A 12 15.82 -6.93 -14.53
CA GLY A 12 16.43 -5.91 -13.68
C GLY A 12 15.47 -5.43 -12.57
N PRO A 13 15.99 -4.85 -11.47
CA PRO A 13 15.22 -4.56 -10.26
C PRO A 13 13.90 -3.80 -10.48
N GLY A 14 13.83 -2.96 -11.52
CA GLY A 14 12.62 -2.20 -11.86
C GLY A 14 11.50 -3.01 -12.53
N LYS A 15 11.80 -4.09 -13.26
CA LYS A 15 10.78 -4.87 -13.98
C LYS A 15 9.87 -5.62 -13.01
N ARG A 16 10.45 -6.22 -11.97
CA ARG A 16 9.70 -6.95 -10.94
C ARG A 16 8.73 -6.06 -10.16
N LEU A 17 9.09 -4.81 -9.89
CA LEU A 17 8.21 -3.87 -9.20
C LEU A 17 6.91 -3.61 -9.96
N THR A 18 6.92 -3.64 -11.29
CA THR A 18 5.69 -3.44 -12.08
C THR A 18 4.82 -4.70 -12.12
N SER A 19 5.43 -5.88 -12.23
CA SER A 19 4.72 -7.13 -12.50
C SER A 19 4.39 -7.97 -11.26
N ASP A 20 5.03 -7.72 -10.13
CA ASP A 20 4.93 -8.54 -8.91
C ASP A 20 4.35 -7.72 -7.73
N PRO A 21 3.05 -7.88 -7.41
CA PRO A 21 2.43 -7.23 -6.26
C PRO A 21 3.03 -7.66 -4.91
N GLY A 22 3.48 -8.91 -4.80
CA GLY A 22 4.07 -9.43 -3.56
C GLY A 22 5.38 -8.73 -3.25
N PHE A 23 6.30 -8.72 -4.22
CA PHE A 23 7.58 -8.03 -4.08
C PHE A 23 7.41 -6.51 -3.83
N ARG A 24 6.40 -5.88 -4.42
CA ARG A 24 6.08 -4.47 -4.11
C ARG A 24 5.71 -4.27 -2.64
N ALA A 25 4.84 -5.12 -2.09
CA ALA A 25 4.44 -5.05 -0.69
C ALA A 25 5.64 -5.27 0.25
N GLU A 26 6.52 -6.22 -0.07
CA GLU A 26 7.76 -6.44 0.69
C GLU A 26 8.64 -5.18 0.72
N MET A 27 8.84 -4.55 -0.44
CA MET A 27 9.63 -3.33 -0.54
C MET A 27 8.99 -2.13 0.19
N GLU A 28 7.66 -2.02 0.18
CA GLU A 28 6.92 -1.00 0.95
C GLU A 28 7.12 -1.16 2.45
N VAL A 29 7.01 -2.39 2.96
CA VAL A 29 7.30 -2.72 4.36
C VAL A 29 8.75 -2.37 4.69
N CYS A 30 9.71 -2.79 3.86
CA CYS A 30 11.12 -2.47 4.07
C CYS A 30 11.37 -0.95 4.12
N ALA A 31 10.73 -0.18 3.23
CA ALA A 31 10.85 1.27 3.18
C ALA A 31 10.29 1.94 4.46
N SER A 32 9.14 1.48 4.95
CA SER A 32 8.51 2.02 6.17
C SER A 32 9.36 1.82 7.43
N TYR A 33 10.06 0.67 7.53
CA TYR A 33 10.94 0.36 8.66
C TYR A 33 12.40 0.81 8.46
N GLY A 34 12.78 1.24 7.25
CA GLY A 34 14.15 1.62 6.93
C GLY A 34 15.14 0.44 6.96
N ILE A 35 14.69 -0.77 6.60
CA ILE A 35 15.50 -2.01 6.66
C ILE A 35 15.84 -2.53 5.25
N PRO A 36 16.96 -3.28 5.08
CA PRO A 36 17.26 -3.95 3.82
C PRO A 36 16.31 -5.13 3.57
N HIS A 37 15.98 -5.38 2.30
CA HIS A 37 15.09 -6.48 1.90
C HIS A 37 15.60 -7.85 2.35
N SER A 38 16.92 -8.07 2.31
CA SER A 38 17.53 -9.29 2.82
C SER A 38 17.26 -9.54 4.31
N GLN A 39 17.21 -8.50 5.14
CA GLN A 39 16.83 -8.62 6.55
C GLN A 39 15.34 -8.96 6.68
N PHE A 40 14.48 -8.32 5.90
CA PHE A 40 13.05 -8.63 5.89
C PHE A 40 12.77 -10.12 5.55
N THR A 41 13.48 -10.68 4.56
CA THR A 41 13.35 -12.10 4.20
C THR A 41 14.09 -13.07 5.14
N GLY A 42 14.71 -12.58 6.22
CA GLY A 42 15.49 -13.39 7.15
C GLY A 42 16.82 -13.93 6.61
N ALA A 43 17.28 -13.42 5.45
CA ALA A 43 18.52 -13.87 4.80
C ALA A 43 19.74 -12.98 5.13
N GLY A 44 19.51 -11.77 5.63
CA GLY A 44 20.54 -10.77 5.91
C GLY A 44 20.77 -10.53 7.41
N ASP A 45 21.94 -9.99 7.73
CA ASP A 45 22.36 -9.62 9.09
C ASP A 45 22.08 -8.14 9.42
N GLY A 46 21.22 -7.49 8.63
CA GLY A 46 20.91 -6.06 8.73
C GLY A 46 21.87 -5.13 7.99
N ARG A 47 22.96 -5.65 7.40
CA ARG A 47 23.81 -4.84 6.52
C ARG A 47 23.19 -4.71 5.13
N TRP A 48 23.26 -3.49 4.60
CA TRP A 48 22.80 -3.20 3.24
C TRP A 48 23.75 -3.79 2.21
N SER A 49 23.34 -4.87 1.55
CA SER A 49 24.07 -5.41 0.40
C SER A 49 23.94 -4.48 -0.82
N ALA A 50 24.77 -4.71 -1.86
CA ALA A 50 24.62 -4.00 -3.12
C ALA A 50 23.24 -4.23 -3.76
N LEU A 51 22.71 -5.44 -3.65
CA LEU A 51 21.39 -5.80 -4.14
C LEU A 51 20.28 -5.09 -3.36
N ASP A 52 20.37 -5.01 -2.03
CA ASP A 52 19.38 -4.31 -1.21
C ASP A 52 19.30 -2.82 -1.56
N ARG A 53 20.45 -2.17 -1.76
CA ARG A 53 20.49 -0.76 -2.20
C ARG A 53 19.87 -0.59 -3.58
N ALA A 54 20.19 -1.49 -4.52
CA ALA A 54 19.61 -1.44 -5.86
C ALA A 54 18.08 -1.58 -5.84
N LYS A 55 17.55 -2.52 -5.02
CA LYS A 55 16.11 -2.70 -4.83
C LYS A 55 15.47 -1.46 -4.20
N ALA A 56 16.06 -0.88 -3.16
CA ALA A 56 15.52 0.30 -2.49
C ALA A 56 15.49 1.53 -3.43
N ILE A 57 16.53 1.76 -4.22
CA ILE A 57 16.55 2.84 -5.21
C ILE A 57 15.50 2.59 -6.30
N ALA A 58 15.37 1.35 -6.78
CA ALA A 58 14.34 0.99 -7.76
C ALA A 58 12.93 1.21 -7.21
N TYR A 59 12.69 0.84 -5.94
CA TYR A 59 11.42 1.07 -5.27
C TYR A 59 11.12 2.56 -5.09
N LEU A 60 12.12 3.38 -4.73
CA LEU A 60 11.96 4.84 -4.66
C LEU A 60 11.61 5.45 -6.02
N GLY A 61 12.22 4.95 -7.10
CA GLY A 61 11.88 5.36 -8.46
C GLY A 61 10.44 5.00 -8.80
N PHE A 62 10.03 3.77 -8.50
CA PHE A 62 8.66 3.29 -8.67
C PHE A 62 7.64 4.12 -7.86
N SER A 63 7.89 4.34 -6.57
CA SER A 63 6.91 4.97 -5.67
C SER A 63 6.61 6.40 -6.08
N ARG A 64 7.59 7.13 -6.62
CA ARG A 64 7.42 8.48 -7.17
C ARG A 64 6.53 8.54 -8.41
N THR A 65 6.31 7.41 -9.08
CA THR A 65 5.40 7.34 -10.24
C THR A 65 3.97 7.00 -9.84
N VAL A 66 3.73 6.59 -8.60
CA VAL A 66 2.41 6.25 -8.10
C VAL A 66 1.73 7.54 -7.60
N CYS A 67 0.49 7.77 -8.05
CA CYS A 67 -0.32 8.87 -7.57
C CYS A 67 -0.69 8.66 -6.09
N GLU A 68 -0.38 9.64 -5.24
CA GLU A 68 -0.70 9.57 -3.81
C GLU A 68 -2.22 9.54 -3.52
N SER A 69 -3.05 10.05 -4.45
CA SER A 69 -4.50 10.10 -4.26
C SER A 69 -5.22 8.83 -4.72
N CYS A 70 -4.84 8.26 -5.87
CA CYS A 70 -5.58 7.14 -6.47
C CYS A 70 -4.77 5.84 -6.59
N GLY A 71 -3.47 5.87 -6.29
CA GLY A 71 -2.62 4.68 -6.30
C GLY A 71 -2.24 4.14 -7.69
N THR A 72 -2.70 4.76 -8.78
CA THR A 72 -2.36 4.34 -10.14
C THR A 72 -1.11 5.04 -10.65
N ARG A 73 -0.50 4.50 -11.71
CA ARG A 73 0.69 5.07 -12.38
C ARG A 73 0.34 5.63 -13.76
N PRO A 74 1.05 6.65 -14.25
CA PRO A 74 0.84 7.20 -15.59
C PRO A 74 0.82 6.15 -16.71
N GLY A 75 1.74 5.18 -16.67
CA GLY A 75 1.82 4.13 -17.69
C GLY A 75 0.65 3.15 -17.69
N GLU A 76 -0.19 3.12 -16.64
CA GLU A 76 -1.41 2.29 -16.63
C GLU A 76 -2.52 2.92 -17.49
N TRP A 77 -2.43 4.21 -17.78
CA TRP A 77 -3.37 4.98 -18.60
C TRP A 77 -2.89 5.22 -20.04
N ASP A 78 -1.59 5.05 -20.29
CA ASP A 78 -0.93 5.40 -21.54
C ASP A 78 -1.04 4.24 -22.56
N GLU A 79 -1.93 4.38 -23.53
CA GLU A 79 -2.18 3.38 -24.59
C GLU A 79 -0.94 3.13 -25.46
N GLU A 80 -0.07 4.14 -25.67
CA GLU A 80 1.17 3.97 -26.44
C GLU A 80 2.21 3.13 -25.66
N ALA A 81 2.12 3.12 -24.33
CA ALA A 81 2.93 2.30 -23.45
C ALA A 81 2.27 0.95 -23.08
N GLY A 82 1.13 0.61 -23.69
CA GLY A 82 0.38 -0.62 -23.44
C GLY A 82 -0.57 -0.58 -22.25
N GLY A 83 -0.85 0.60 -21.71
CA GLY A 83 -1.91 0.87 -20.75
C GLY A 83 -3.30 0.99 -21.41
N ASP A 84 -4.31 1.29 -20.59
CA ASP A 84 -5.69 1.49 -21.06
C ASP A 84 -6.28 2.71 -20.34
N ARG A 85 -6.79 3.68 -21.11
CA ARG A 85 -7.44 4.87 -20.55
C ARG A 85 -8.70 4.55 -19.73
N PHE A 86 -9.24 3.33 -19.86
CA PHE A 86 -10.36 2.77 -19.11
C PHE A 86 -9.94 1.65 -18.15
N ALA A 87 -8.64 1.55 -17.81
CA ALA A 87 -8.10 0.52 -16.92
C ALA A 87 -8.79 0.45 -15.54
N TYR A 88 -9.40 1.55 -15.09
CA TYR A 88 -10.09 1.64 -13.81
C TYR A 88 -11.46 2.32 -13.96
N VAL A 89 -12.42 1.89 -13.13
CA VAL A 89 -13.73 2.51 -12.98
C VAL A 89 -13.89 3.06 -11.56
N THR A 90 -14.66 4.13 -11.40
CA THR A 90 -14.96 4.68 -10.08
C THR A 90 -15.98 3.81 -9.36
N GLU A 91 -15.68 3.35 -8.15
CA GLU A 91 -16.60 2.67 -7.27
C GLU A 91 -16.92 3.54 -6.05
N THR A 92 -18.21 3.67 -5.70
CA THR A 92 -18.62 4.37 -4.46
C THR A 92 -18.86 3.34 -3.36
N HIS A 93 -18.05 3.39 -2.29
CA HIS A 93 -18.23 2.52 -1.14
C HIS A 93 -18.93 3.24 0.02
N ARG A 94 -20.01 2.65 0.53
CA ARG A 94 -20.70 3.11 1.74
C ARG A 94 -20.23 2.31 2.96
N CYS A 95 -19.55 2.99 3.88
CA CYS A 95 -19.21 2.40 5.18
C CYS A 95 -20.40 2.52 6.15
N VAL A 96 -21.06 1.40 6.44
CA VAL A 96 -22.20 1.35 7.38
C VAL A 96 -21.84 1.90 8.76
N GLY A 97 -20.62 1.66 9.25
CA GLY A 97 -20.16 2.20 10.53
C GLY A 97 -20.10 3.72 10.54
N CYS A 98 -19.47 4.32 9.52
CA CYS A 98 -19.39 5.78 9.39
C CYS A 98 -20.78 6.40 9.21
N GLU A 99 -21.66 5.74 8.47
CA GLU A 99 -23.05 6.18 8.34
C GLU A 99 -23.77 6.20 9.68
N LEU A 100 -23.71 5.11 10.46
CA LEU A 100 -24.35 5.08 11.78
C LEU A 100 -23.81 6.17 12.72
N VAL A 101 -22.50 6.45 12.65
CA VAL A 101 -21.90 7.56 13.38
C VAL A 101 -22.46 8.90 12.90
N ALA A 102 -22.56 9.12 11.59
CA ALA A 102 -23.11 10.35 11.04
C ALA A 102 -24.58 10.54 11.45
N MET A 103 -25.41 9.51 11.31
CA MET A 103 -26.83 9.53 11.70
C MET A 103 -27.03 9.86 13.18
N GLU A 104 -26.20 9.32 14.07
CA GLU A 104 -26.28 9.62 15.50
C GLU A 104 -25.70 11.00 15.82
N GLN A 105 -24.67 11.43 15.08
CA GLN A 105 -24.07 12.76 15.24
C GLN A 105 -25.04 13.87 14.84
N GLU A 106 -25.91 13.63 13.84
CA GLU A 106 -27.02 14.52 13.45
C GLU A 106 -28.04 14.73 14.58
N GLN A 107 -28.12 13.82 15.55
CA GLN A 107 -29.02 13.94 16.71
C GLN A 107 -28.39 14.71 17.88
N VAL A 108 -27.10 15.04 17.82
CA VAL A 108 -26.43 15.80 18.90
C VAL A 108 -26.89 17.25 18.83
N PRO A 109 -27.47 17.81 19.92
CA PRO A 109 -27.94 19.19 19.93
C PRO A 109 -26.82 20.20 19.68
N GLU A 110 -27.14 21.29 18.99
CA GLU A 110 -26.21 22.41 18.87
C GLU A 110 -26.09 23.19 20.21
N GLY A 111 -24.98 23.93 20.37
CA GLY A 111 -24.78 24.80 21.52
C GLY A 111 -24.21 24.09 22.76
N PRO A 112 -24.47 24.62 23.97
CA PRO A 112 -23.83 24.15 25.19
C PRO A 112 -23.96 22.65 25.48
N GLU A 113 -25.10 22.05 25.12
CA GLU A 113 -25.43 20.65 25.41
C GLU A 113 -24.68 19.66 24.51
N GLY A 114 -24.35 20.04 23.28
CA GLY A 114 -23.53 19.23 22.38
C GLY A 114 -22.02 19.40 22.57
N ARG A 115 -21.58 20.38 23.35
CA ARG A 115 -20.13 20.64 23.53
C ARG A 115 -19.46 19.45 24.23
N GLY A 116 -18.44 18.90 23.56
CA GLY A 116 -17.64 17.78 24.09
C GLY A 116 -18.27 16.40 23.89
N VAL A 117 -19.42 16.31 23.21
CA VAL A 117 -20.03 15.02 22.82
C VAL A 117 -19.27 14.45 21.62
N LYS A 118 -18.94 13.16 21.68
CA LYS A 118 -18.34 12.40 20.58
C LYS A 118 -19.12 11.11 20.37
N VAL A 119 -19.67 10.94 19.17
CA VAL A 119 -20.31 9.70 18.75
C VAL A 119 -19.24 8.66 18.36
N GLY A 120 -19.41 7.42 18.82
CA GLY A 120 -18.49 6.32 18.53
C GLY A 120 -19.20 4.97 18.51
N LEU A 121 -18.59 4.01 17.83
CA LEU A 121 -19.12 2.64 17.73
C LEU A 121 -18.57 1.77 18.85
N ARG A 122 -19.42 0.89 19.39
CA ARG A 122 -19.02 -0.19 20.30
C ARG A 122 -19.57 -1.53 19.81
N PRO A 123 -18.85 -2.65 20.00
CA PRO A 123 -19.38 -3.96 19.66
C PRO A 123 -20.70 -4.24 20.38
N ARG A 124 -21.65 -4.86 19.68
CA ARG A 124 -22.88 -5.35 20.32
C ARG A 124 -22.51 -6.53 21.21
N LYS A 125 -22.82 -6.43 22.51
CA LYS A 125 -22.73 -7.60 23.41
C LYS A 125 -23.78 -8.61 22.92
N LYS A 126 -23.38 -9.88 22.76
CA LYS A 126 -24.33 -10.97 22.49
C LYS A 126 -25.31 -11.03 23.67
N ALA A 127 -26.60 -11.15 23.36
CA ALA A 127 -27.65 -11.38 24.35
C ALA A 127 -27.51 -12.80 24.93
#